data_AF-A0A1P8YFI7-F1
#
_entry.id   AF-A0A1P8YFI7-F1
#
_cell.length_a   1.000
_cell.length_b   1.000
_cell.length_c   1.000
_cell.angle_alpha   90.00
_cell.angle_beta   90.00
_cell.angle_gamma   90.00
#
_symmetry.space_group_name_H-M   'P 1'
#
loop_
_entity.id
_entity.type
_entity.pdbx_description
1 polymer ?
#
loop_
_entity_poly.entity_id
_entity_poly.type
_entity_poly.pdbx_seq_one_letter_code
_entity_poly.pdbx_strand_id
1 'polypeptide(L)'
;MVSQPNNVDAYVAAALGGGATQLKPPSKSLWGYGAAVQAPDGAIWTIASSSKKNTGPATREFDELVLLLGVEDVKATKQFYVDRGLAVEKSFGRKYVQFAGSSSGVTLALNGRRALAKNAGVSAEGTGSHGITIRSNAGQFTDPDGFVWEAAAG
;
A
#
# COMPACT_ATOMS: atom_id res chain seq x y z
N MET A 1 3.14 6.53 3.96
CA MET A 1 4.38 7.32 3.81
C MET A 1 4.57 8.18 5.05
N VAL A 2 5.81 8.33 5.49
CA VAL A 2 6.18 9.22 6.61
C VAL A 2 7.37 10.08 6.19
N SER A 3 7.52 11.24 6.82
CA SER A 3 8.44 12.27 6.35
C SER A 3 9.92 11.98 6.60
N GLN A 4 10.24 11.10 7.55
CA GLN A 4 11.61 10.82 7.97
C GLN A 4 11.82 9.40 8.52
N PRO A 5 13.07 8.88 8.52
CA PRO A 5 13.39 7.52 8.97
C PRO A 5 12.95 7.19 10.41
N ASN A 6 13.19 8.06 11.38
CA ASN A 6 12.81 7.79 12.77
C ASN A 6 11.28 7.71 13.00
N ASN A 7 10.46 8.27 12.10
CA ASN A 7 9.02 8.01 12.11
C ASN A 7 8.73 6.57 11.65
N VAL A 8 9.48 6.04 10.68
CA VAL A 8 9.39 4.61 10.28
C VAL A 8 9.69 3.73 11.49
N ASP A 9 10.79 4.00 12.19
CA ASP A 9 11.19 3.23 13.38
C ASP A 9 10.10 3.28 14.47
N ALA A 10 9.51 4.45 14.71
CA ALA A 10 8.45 4.62 15.71
C ALA A 10 7.18 3.82 15.38
N TYR A 11 6.74 3.81 14.12
CA TYR A 11 5.59 3.02 13.69
C TYR A 11 5.87 1.51 13.72
N VAL A 12 7.07 1.09 13.31
CA VAL A 12 7.47 -0.32 13.38
C VAL A 12 7.48 -0.79 14.83
N ALA A 13 8.11 -0.03 15.74
CA ALA A 13 8.13 -0.36 17.16
C ALA A 13 6.70 -0.45 17.75
N ALA A 14 5.82 0.48 17.39
CA ALA A 14 4.42 0.45 17.83
C ALA A 14 3.68 -0.78 17.29
N ALA A 15 3.89 -1.14 16.02
CA ALA A 15 3.28 -2.32 15.42
C ALA A 15 3.75 -3.61 16.10
N LEU A 16 5.06 -3.75 16.33
CA LEU A 16 5.62 -4.91 17.03
C LEU A 16 5.11 -5.01 18.48
N GLY A 17 5.01 -3.88 19.18
CA GLY A 17 4.39 -3.83 20.51
C GLY A 17 2.91 -4.21 20.51
N GLY A 18 2.22 -4.01 19.39
CA GLY A 18 0.84 -4.44 19.15
C GLY A 18 0.69 -5.89 18.64
N GLY A 19 1.76 -6.67 18.61
CA GLY A 19 1.74 -8.08 18.19
C GLY A 19 2.00 -8.32 16.70
N ALA A 20 2.39 -7.29 15.94
CA ALA A 20 2.82 -7.49 14.57
C ALA A 20 4.13 -8.30 14.50
N THR A 21 4.32 -9.03 13.41
CA THR A 21 5.56 -9.75 13.10
C THR A 21 6.40 -8.93 12.12
N GLN A 22 7.70 -8.84 12.35
CA GLN A 22 8.61 -8.16 11.43
C GLN A 22 8.85 -9.02 10.18
N LEU A 23 8.50 -8.50 9.01
CA LEU A 23 8.80 -9.15 7.72
C LEU A 23 10.14 -8.66 7.17
N LYS A 24 10.36 -7.33 7.22
CA LYS A 24 11.62 -6.70 6.81
C LYS A 24 12.03 -5.63 7.81
N PRO A 25 13.28 -5.69 8.31
CA PRO A 25 13.76 -4.69 9.25
C PRO A 25 13.83 -3.29 8.60
N PRO A 26 13.64 -2.23 9.40
CA PRO A 26 13.93 -0.86 8.98
C PRO A 26 15.35 -0.75 8.39
N SER A 27 15.45 -0.34 7.13
CA SER A 27 16.72 -0.26 6.43
C SER A 27 16.72 0.81 5.33
N LYS A 28 17.92 1.32 5.03
CA LYS A 28 18.14 2.21 3.88
C LYS A 28 18.07 1.41 2.59
N SER A 29 17.47 2.00 1.57
CA SER A 29 17.44 1.48 0.21
C SER A 29 17.85 2.56 -0.80
N LEU A 30 17.80 2.24 -2.10
CA LEU A 30 17.97 3.22 -3.16
C LEU A 30 16.90 4.32 -3.07
N TRP A 31 15.67 3.95 -2.71
CA TRP A 31 14.48 4.81 -2.78
C TRP A 31 14.16 5.56 -1.48
N GLY A 32 14.90 5.30 -0.40
CA GLY A 32 14.66 5.95 0.89
C GLY A 32 15.02 5.07 2.07
N TYR A 33 14.15 5.06 3.07
CA TYR A 33 14.22 4.25 4.27
C TYR A 33 12.86 3.59 4.52
N GLY A 34 12.82 2.30 4.87
CA GLY A 34 11.56 1.63 5.09
C GLY A 34 11.66 0.25 5.72
N ALA A 35 10.50 -0.27 6.09
CA ALA A 35 10.30 -1.56 6.74
C ALA A 35 8.98 -2.19 6.27
N ALA A 36 8.82 -3.48 6.56
CA ALA A 36 7.55 -4.18 6.39
C ALA A 36 7.24 -5.03 7.62
N VAL A 37 5.99 -4.99 8.06
CA VAL A 37 5.46 -5.80 9.17
C VAL A 37 4.14 -6.45 8.77
N GLN A 38 3.82 -7.58 9.39
CA GLN A 38 2.52 -8.23 9.27
C GLN A 38 1.76 -8.08 10.58
N ALA A 39 0.58 -7.47 10.53
CA ALA A 39 -0.32 -7.36 11.68
C ALA A 39 -0.94 -8.73 12.05
N PRO A 40 -1.48 -8.88 13.27
CA PRO A 40 -2.08 -10.15 13.72
C PRO A 40 -3.25 -10.65 12.87
N ASP A 41 -3.95 -9.76 12.17
CA ASP A 41 -5.03 -10.07 11.23
C ASP A 41 -4.51 -10.54 9.85
N GLY A 42 -3.19 -10.59 9.66
CA GLY A 42 -2.53 -10.99 8.42
C GLY A 42 -2.23 -9.82 7.48
N ALA A 43 -2.71 -8.60 7.75
CA ALA A 43 -2.48 -7.44 6.90
C ALA A 43 -1.00 -7.05 6.87
N ILE A 44 -0.48 -6.72 5.69
CA ILE A 44 0.92 -6.33 5.51
C ILE A 44 1.01 -4.82 5.40
N TRP A 45 1.82 -4.23 6.28
CA TRP A 45 2.08 -2.79 6.32
C TRP A 45 3.50 -2.50 5.87
N THR A 46 3.63 -1.70 4.82
CA THR A 46 4.93 -1.10 4.43
C THR A 46 4.97 0.33 4.94
N ILE A 47 5.96 0.63 5.77
CA ILE A 47 6.19 1.96 6.32
C ILE A 47 7.46 2.50 5.68
N ALA A 48 7.36 3.63 5.01
CA ALA A 48 8.44 4.15 4.18
C ALA A 48 8.53 5.67 4.22
N SER A 49 9.76 6.16 4.13
CA SER A 49 10.17 7.54 3.95
C SER A 49 11.07 7.63 2.72
N SER A 50 10.83 8.62 1.85
CA SER A 50 11.75 8.93 0.74
C SER A 50 13.05 9.58 1.25
N SER A 51 13.00 10.24 2.41
CA SER A 51 14.18 10.73 3.11
C SER A 51 15.00 9.58 3.70
N LYS A 52 16.32 9.79 3.75
CA LYS A 52 17.29 8.91 4.42
C LYS A 52 17.92 9.56 5.66
N LYS A 53 17.42 10.74 6.05
CA LYS A 53 17.94 11.57 7.15
C LYS A 53 16.78 12.04 8.03
N ASN A 54 17.03 12.08 9.33
CA ASN A 54 16.13 12.70 10.30
C ASN A 54 16.37 14.21 10.28
N THR A 55 15.30 14.98 10.44
CA THR A 55 15.35 16.44 10.57
C THR A 55 14.89 16.93 11.94
N GLY A 56 14.28 16.05 12.74
CA GLY A 56 13.85 16.32 14.11
C GLY A 56 13.57 15.05 14.90
N PRO A 57 12.96 15.17 16.09
CA PRO A 57 12.48 14.02 16.85
C PRO A 57 11.40 13.25 16.07
N ALA A 58 11.20 11.99 16.43
CA ALA A 58 10.16 11.17 15.81
C ALA A 58 8.77 11.70 16.19
N THR A 59 7.89 11.79 15.20
CA THR A 59 6.45 12.04 15.39
C THR A 59 5.67 10.81 14.96
N ARG A 60 4.42 10.71 15.41
CA ARG A 60 3.47 9.69 14.92
C ARG A 60 2.53 10.29 13.88
N GLU A 61 3.10 11.05 12.95
CA GLU A 61 2.41 11.63 11.81
C GLU A 61 2.77 10.85 10.55
N PHE A 62 1.83 10.74 9.63
CA PHE A 62 2.05 10.17 8.30
C PHE A 62 1.62 11.18 7.25
N ASP A 63 2.34 11.20 6.13
CA ASP A 63 2.08 12.14 5.04
C ASP A 63 0.99 11.61 4.09
N GLU A 64 0.96 10.29 3.90
CA GLU A 64 0.06 9.64 2.95
C GLU A 64 -0.25 8.21 3.41
N LEU A 65 -1.52 7.81 3.31
CA LEU A 65 -1.96 6.43 3.45
C LEU A 65 -2.31 5.87 2.07
N VAL A 66 -1.68 4.76 1.70
CA VAL A 66 -1.82 4.15 0.38
C VAL A 66 -2.35 2.74 0.50
N LEU A 67 -3.48 2.46 -0.17
CA LEU A 67 -3.92 1.10 -0.45
C LEU A 67 -3.20 0.63 -1.72
N LEU A 68 -2.21 -0.24 -1.56
CA LEU A 68 -1.38 -0.74 -2.65
C LEU A 68 -1.80 -2.17 -3.03
N LEU A 69 -2.45 -2.32 -4.18
CA LEU A 69 -2.94 -3.61 -4.67
C LEU A 69 -1.88 -4.32 -5.52
N GLY A 70 -1.65 -5.60 -5.22
CA GLY A 70 -0.77 -6.49 -5.98
C GLY A 70 -1.50 -7.19 -7.11
N VAL A 71 -1.31 -6.72 -8.35
CA VAL A 71 -2.08 -7.18 -9.51
C VAL A 71 -1.24 -7.98 -10.51
N GLU A 72 -1.86 -8.89 -11.25
CA GLU A 72 -1.20 -9.72 -12.26
C GLU A 72 -0.79 -8.89 -13.49
N ASP A 73 -1.72 -8.09 -14.03
CA ASP A 73 -1.45 -7.17 -15.15
C ASP A 73 -1.85 -5.73 -14.81
N VAL A 74 -0.87 -4.94 -14.35
CA VAL A 74 -1.03 -3.52 -14.02
C VAL A 74 -1.68 -2.72 -15.16
N LYS A 75 -1.39 -3.04 -16.44
CA LYS A 75 -1.98 -2.30 -17.56
C LYS A 75 -3.47 -2.58 -17.68
N ALA A 76 -3.86 -3.85 -17.57
CA ALA A 76 -5.25 -4.26 -17.68
C ALA A 76 -6.07 -3.74 -16.50
N THR A 77 -5.57 -3.91 -15.27
CA THR A 77 -6.27 -3.45 -14.06
C THR A 77 -6.32 -1.91 -13.98
N LYS A 78 -5.27 -1.21 -14.46
CA LYS A 78 -5.33 0.25 -14.64
C LYS A 78 -6.49 0.65 -15.56
N GLN A 79 -6.60 0.04 -16.74
CA GLN A 79 -7.65 0.37 -17.70
C GLN A 79 -9.03 0.09 -17.10
N PHE A 80 -9.19 -1.04 -16.41
CA PHE A 80 -10.42 -1.41 -15.72
C PHE A 80 -10.92 -0.34 -14.74
N TYR A 81 -10.01 0.25 -13.96
CA TYR A 81 -10.35 1.34 -13.02
C TYR A 81 -10.58 2.67 -13.73
N VAL A 82 -9.83 2.99 -14.78
CA VAL A 82 -10.04 4.21 -15.59
C VAL A 82 -11.41 4.19 -16.27
N ASP A 83 -11.84 3.05 -16.80
CA ASP A 83 -13.15 2.87 -17.42
C ASP A 83 -14.31 3.05 -16.42
N ARG A 84 -14.00 3.05 -15.11
CA ARG A 84 -14.91 3.32 -13.99
C ARG A 84 -14.75 4.73 -13.41
N GLY A 85 -14.03 5.60 -14.10
CA GLY A 85 -13.90 7.01 -13.75
C GLY A 85 -12.78 7.33 -12.76
N LEU A 86 -11.92 6.37 -12.39
CA LEU A 86 -10.76 6.67 -11.55
C LEU A 86 -9.67 7.36 -12.38
N ALA A 87 -9.38 8.61 -12.04
CA ALA A 87 -8.32 9.39 -12.69
C ALA A 87 -6.93 8.90 -12.26
N VAL A 88 -5.99 8.83 -13.21
CA VAL A 88 -4.60 8.47 -12.94
C VAL A 88 -3.80 9.71 -12.59
N GLU A 89 -3.05 9.67 -11.49
CA GLU A 89 -2.13 10.74 -11.09
C GLU A 89 -0.71 10.45 -11.58
N LYS A 90 -0.21 9.22 -11.38
CA LYS A 90 1.15 8.81 -11.76
C LYS A 90 1.12 7.43 -12.40
N SER A 91 1.92 7.21 -13.43
CA SER A 91 2.02 5.90 -14.09
C SER A 91 3.45 5.65 -14.58
N PHE A 92 4.02 4.51 -14.16
CA PHE A 92 5.37 4.08 -14.55
C PHE A 92 5.27 2.76 -15.33
N GLY A 93 4.80 2.87 -16.57
CA GLY A 93 4.63 1.75 -17.49
C GLY A 93 3.72 0.66 -16.94
N ARG A 94 4.16 -0.59 -17.02
CA ARG A 94 3.43 -1.78 -16.51
C ARG A 94 3.81 -2.17 -15.08
N LYS A 95 4.54 -1.31 -14.35
CA LYS A 95 5.06 -1.63 -13.02
C LYS A 95 4.23 -1.00 -11.92
N TYR A 96 3.84 0.26 -12.09
CA TYR A 96 3.15 1.02 -11.05
C TYR A 96 2.15 2.00 -11.66
N VAL A 97 1.01 2.15 -11.01
CA VAL A 97 0.09 3.27 -11.23
C VAL A 97 -0.44 3.75 -9.89
N GLN A 98 -0.60 5.05 -9.75
CA GLN A 98 -1.28 5.72 -8.65
C GLN A 98 -2.44 6.50 -9.21
N PHE A 99 -3.61 6.34 -8.61
CA PHE A 99 -4.79 7.09 -8.94
C PHE A 99 -4.83 8.38 -8.12
N ALA A 100 -5.54 9.38 -8.63
CA ALA A 100 -5.75 10.63 -7.92
C ALA A 100 -6.40 10.34 -6.56
N GLY A 101 -5.92 11.06 -5.54
CA GLY A 101 -6.39 10.91 -4.17
C GLY A 101 -7.91 11.07 -4.07
N SER A 102 -8.49 10.34 -3.12
CA SER A 102 -9.90 10.49 -2.76
C SER A 102 -10.04 11.44 -1.57
N SER A 103 -11.23 12.03 -1.39
CA SER A 103 -11.56 12.80 -0.18
C SER A 103 -11.47 11.99 1.12
N SER A 104 -11.33 10.65 1.02
CA SER A 104 -11.22 9.76 2.18
C SER A 104 -9.84 9.79 2.86
N GLY A 105 -8.83 10.42 2.23
CA GLY A 105 -7.45 10.42 2.74
C GLY A 105 -6.67 9.13 2.44
N VAL A 106 -7.25 8.20 1.67
CA VAL A 106 -6.57 7.00 1.17
C VAL A 106 -6.33 7.12 -0.34
N THR A 107 -5.07 6.98 -0.74
CA THR A 107 -4.65 6.89 -2.14
C THR A 107 -4.72 5.44 -2.61
N LEU A 108 -5.29 5.18 -3.80
CA LEU A 108 -5.23 3.88 -4.45
C LEU A 108 -4.01 3.81 -5.37
N ALA A 109 -3.25 2.71 -5.29
CA ALA A 109 -2.17 2.42 -6.23
C ALA A 109 -2.11 0.92 -6.57
N LEU A 110 -1.55 0.60 -7.73
CA LEU A 110 -1.32 -0.78 -8.17
C LEU A 110 0.17 -1.01 -8.39
N ASN A 111 0.61 -2.22 -8.07
CA ASN A 111 1.94 -2.71 -8.39
C ASN A 111 1.86 -4.17 -8.84
N GLY A 112 2.82 -4.62 -9.65
CA GLY A 112 2.86 -6.02 -10.05
C GLY A 112 2.98 -6.93 -8.82
N ARG A 113 2.11 -7.95 -8.69
CA ARG A 113 2.00 -8.79 -7.48
C ARG A 113 3.34 -9.33 -7.00
N ARG A 114 4.15 -9.90 -7.92
CA ARG A 114 5.48 -10.44 -7.59
C ARG A 114 6.44 -9.38 -7.07
N ALA A 115 6.41 -8.17 -7.65
CA ALA A 115 7.27 -7.07 -7.21
C ALA A 115 6.84 -6.55 -5.83
N LEU A 116 5.52 -6.43 -5.60
CA LEU A 116 4.98 -6.04 -4.31
C LEU A 116 5.33 -7.05 -3.21
N ALA A 117 5.12 -8.35 -3.45
CA ALA A 117 5.46 -9.42 -2.51
C ALA A 117 6.96 -9.41 -2.16
N LYS A 118 7.84 -9.29 -3.17
CA LYS A 118 9.29 -9.15 -2.96
C LYS A 118 9.63 -7.91 -2.12
N ASN A 119 8.94 -6.79 -2.35
CA ASN A 119 9.15 -5.57 -1.58
C ASN A 119 8.76 -5.75 -0.12
N ALA A 120 7.66 -6.47 0.16
CA ALA A 120 7.18 -6.79 1.49
C ALA A 120 7.94 -7.93 2.20
N GLY A 121 8.65 -8.77 1.45
CA GLY A 121 9.39 -9.91 2.00
C GLY A 121 8.53 -11.16 2.21
N VAL A 122 7.47 -11.31 1.42
CA VAL A 122 6.56 -12.47 1.47
C VAL A 122 6.55 -13.21 0.14
N SER A 123 6.00 -14.44 0.15
CA SER A 123 5.74 -15.17 -1.08
C SER A 123 4.74 -14.41 -1.97
N ALA A 124 4.97 -14.46 -3.28
CA ALA A 124 3.99 -13.96 -4.25
C ALA A 124 2.87 -14.98 -4.51
N GLU A 125 3.04 -16.21 -4.04
CA GLU A 125 2.04 -17.26 -4.10
C GLU A 125 1.10 -17.16 -2.91
N GLY A 126 -0.18 -17.31 -3.20
CA GLY A 126 -1.25 -17.31 -2.21
C GLY A 126 -2.56 -17.67 -2.91
N THR A 127 -3.42 -18.38 -2.20
CA THR A 127 -4.79 -18.70 -2.63
C THR A 127 -5.73 -18.29 -1.50
N GLY A 128 -6.97 -17.96 -1.84
CA GLY A 128 -7.99 -17.56 -0.87
C GLY A 128 -8.39 -16.08 -0.96
N SER A 129 -9.13 -15.62 0.05
CA SER A 129 -9.64 -14.25 0.12
C SER A 129 -8.50 -13.25 0.34
N HIS A 130 -8.63 -12.07 -0.27
CA HIS A 130 -7.73 -10.93 -0.01
C HIS A 130 -7.93 -10.31 1.38
N GLY A 131 -8.95 -10.74 2.13
CA GLY A 131 -9.18 -10.31 3.51
C GLY A 131 -9.62 -8.85 3.66
N ILE A 132 -9.92 -8.18 2.55
CA ILE A 132 -10.36 -6.77 2.52
C ILE A 132 -11.56 -6.59 1.60
N THR A 133 -12.39 -5.61 1.95
CA THR A 133 -13.44 -5.08 1.09
C THR A 133 -13.26 -3.57 0.96
N ILE A 134 -13.29 -3.06 -0.27
CA ILE A 134 -13.00 -1.66 -0.56
C ILE A 134 -14.32 -0.92 -0.78
N ARG A 135 -14.66 0.03 0.09
CA ARG A 135 -15.87 0.85 -0.08
C ARG A 135 -15.55 2.15 -0.80
N SER A 136 -16.32 2.47 -1.82
CA SER A 136 -16.14 3.69 -2.60
C SER A 136 -17.41 4.15 -3.32
N ASN A 137 -17.36 5.36 -3.88
CA ASN A 137 -18.40 5.89 -4.76
C ASN A 137 -18.34 5.32 -6.19
N ALA A 138 -17.38 4.45 -6.52
CA ALA A 138 -17.28 3.81 -7.83
C ALA A 138 -18.29 2.65 -8.02
N GLY A 139 -19.12 2.37 -7.00
CA GLY A 139 -20.13 1.32 -7.03
C GLY A 139 -19.58 -0.06 -6.68
N GLN A 140 -20.45 -1.08 -6.82
CA GLN A 140 -20.11 -2.47 -6.51
C GLN A 140 -19.51 -3.18 -7.72
N PHE A 141 -18.34 -3.78 -7.57
CA PHE A 141 -17.71 -4.62 -8.59
C PHE A 141 -16.58 -5.48 -7.99
N THR A 142 -16.12 -6.47 -8.76
CA THR A 142 -14.88 -7.20 -8.47
C THR A 142 -13.85 -6.86 -9.54
N ASP A 143 -12.64 -6.53 -9.14
CA ASP A 143 -11.56 -6.22 -10.09
C ASP A 143 -10.96 -7.49 -10.74
N PRO A 144 -10.13 -7.36 -11.79
CA PRO A 144 -9.53 -8.52 -12.48
C PRO A 144 -8.72 -9.46 -11.58
N ASP A 145 -8.28 -8.98 -10.42
CA ASP A 145 -7.47 -9.72 -9.45
C ASP A 145 -8.31 -10.24 -8.27
N GLY A 146 -9.63 -10.03 -8.28
CA GLY A 146 -10.54 -10.55 -7.27
C GLY A 146 -10.77 -9.62 -6.07
N PHE A 147 -10.26 -8.37 -6.09
CA PHE A 147 -10.57 -7.41 -5.03
C PHE A 147 -12.02 -6.95 -5.13
N VAL A 148 -12.74 -7.06 -4.01
CA VAL A 148 -14.17 -6.73 -3.93
C VAL A 148 -14.34 -5.27 -3.55
N TRP A 149 -15.10 -4.56 -4.39
CA TRP A 149 -15.53 -3.19 -4.18
C TRP A 149 -17.02 -3.15 -3.84
N GLU A 150 -17.36 -2.40 -2.81
CA GLU A 150 -18.72 -2.13 -2.35
C GLU A 150 -19.06 -0.65 -2.53
N ALA A 151 -20.34 -0.36 -2.71
CA ALA A 151 -20.84 1.01 -2.67
C ALA A 151 -20.62 1.60 -1.26
N ALA A 152 -20.12 2.83 -1.20
CA ALA A 152 -20.14 3.60 0.05
C ALA A 152 -21.60 3.86 0.47
N ALA A 153 -21.87 3.77 1.78
CA ALA A 153 -23.14 4.25 2.30
C ALA A 153 -23.22 5.77 2.12
N GLY A 154 -24.34 6.25 1.58
CA GLY A 154 -24.62 7.67 1.39
C GLY A 154 -24.90 8.41 2.69
#